data_AF-A0A256BFP3-F1
#
_entry.id   AF-A0A256BFP3-F1
#
_cell.length_a   1.000
_cell.length_b   1.000
_cell.length_c   1.000
_cell.angle_alpha   90.00
_cell.angle_beta   90.00
_cell.angle_gamma   90.00
#
_symmetry.space_group_name_H-M   'P 1'
#
loop_
_entity.id
_entity.type
_entity.pdbx_description
1 polymer ?
#
loop_
_entity_poly.entity_id
_entity_poly.type
_entity_poly.pdbx_seq_one_letter_code
_entity_poly.pdbx_strand_id
1 'polypeptide(L)' 'MSLFDKVRHNVAKTYQSISSQDHQQIQTNVSPLLEQPIDKDVNSLRELMDKTSDRAKERGLTPEILESILNEH' A
#
# COMPACT_ATOMS: atom_id res chain seq x y z
N MET A 1 -32.40 -4.33 8.12
CA MET A 1 -31.31 -5.20 7.61
C MET A 1 -31.13 -4.90 6.12
N SER A 2 -29.99 -4.35 5.69
CA SER A 2 -29.78 -4.00 4.28
C SER A 2 -29.53 -5.23 3.41
N LEU A 3 -29.71 -5.10 2.09
CA LEU A 3 -29.39 -6.16 1.12
C LEU A 3 -27.89 -6.54 1.18
N PHE A 4 -27.03 -5.54 1.37
CA PHE A 4 -25.59 -5.69 1.51
C PHE A 4 -25.19 -6.56 2.72
N ASP A 5 -25.86 -6.36 3.85
CA ASP A 5 -25.59 -7.14 5.07
C ASP A 5 -26.03 -8.60 4.92
N LYS A 6 -27.14 -8.85 4.22
CA LYS A 6 -27.59 -10.22 3.90
C LYS A 6 -26.59 -10.96 3.00
N VAL A 7 -26.03 -10.28 2.01
CA VAL A 7 -25.02 -10.86 1.12
C VAL A 7 -23.75 -11.20 1.90
N ARG A 8 -23.24 -10.29 2.74
CA ARG A 8 -22.05 -10.56 3.58
C ARG A 8 -22.25 -11.74 4.51
N HIS A 9 -23.41 -11.83 5.15
CA HIS A 9 -23.72 -12.95 6.04
C HIS A 9 -23.78 -14.28 5.29
N ASN A 10 -24.39 -14.32 4.10
CA ASN A 10 -24.47 -15.52 3.29
C ASN A 10 -23.08 -15.98 2.81
N VAL A 11 -22.25 -15.03 2.36
CA VAL A 11 -20.86 -15.32 1.95
C VAL A 11 -20.05 -15.90 3.11
N ALA A 12 -20.14 -15.29 4.31
CA ALA A 12 -19.43 -15.77 5.49
C ALA A 12 -19.87 -17.20 5.90
N LYS A 13 -21.18 -17.45 5.90
CA LYS A 13 -21.74 -18.75 6.24
C LYS A 13 -21.35 -19.82 5.22
N THR A 14 -21.42 -19.49 3.93
CA THR A 14 -21.01 -20.40 2.86
C THR A 14 -19.54 -20.72 2.96
N TYR A 15 -18.69 -19.69 3.11
CA TYR A 15 -17.24 -19.86 3.28
C TYR A 15 -16.90 -20.73 4.48
N GLN A 16 -17.61 -20.64 5.61
CA GLN A 16 -17.37 -21.52 6.77
C GLN A 16 -17.77 -22.98 6.57
N SER A 17 -18.57 -23.28 5.54
CA SER A 17 -19.20 -24.59 5.35
C SER A 17 -18.59 -25.43 4.22
N ILE A 18 -17.61 -24.89 3.48
CA ILE A 18 -16.95 -25.61 2.37
C ILE A 18 -15.82 -26.52 2.87
N SER A 19 -15.31 -27.37 1.98
CA SER A 19 -14.21 -28.27 2.30
C SER A 19 -12.88 -27.53 2.49
N SER A 20 -11.92 -28.17 3.17
CA SER A 20 -10.56 -27.63 3.31
C SER A 20 -9.86 -27.42 1.97
N GLN A 21 -10.15 -28.25 0.97
CA GLN A 21 -9.61 -28.10 -0.39
C GLN A 21 -10.15 -26.84 -1.07
N ASP A 22 -11.45 -26.60 -0.96
CA ASP A 22 -12.09 -25.41 -1.53
C ASP A 22 -11.63 -24.14 -0.81
N HIS A 23 -11.43 -24.20 0.51
CA HIS A 23 -10.79 -23.13 1.28
C HIS A 23 -9.41 -22.78 0.73
N GLN A 24 -8.54 -23.78 0.53
CA GLN A 24 -7.19 -23.57 0.02
C GLN A 24 -7.22 -22.99 -1.40
N GLN A 25 -8.15 -23.43 -2.24
CA GLN A 25 -8.30 -22.91 -3.59
C GLN A 25 -8.77 -21.45 -3.59
N ILE A 26 -9.74 -21.09 -2.73
CA ILE A 26 -10.18 -19.70 -2.56
C ILE A 26 -9.01 -18.84 -2.05
N GLN A 27 -8.29 -19.29 -1.01
CA GLN A 27 -7.18 -18.52 -0.45
C GLN A 27 -6.08 -18.28 -1.50
N THR A 28 -5.72 -19.30 -2.28
CA THR A 28 -4.72 -19.19 -3.35
C THR A 28 -5.11 -18.16 -4.41
N ASN A 29 -6.40 -18.08 -4.75
CA ASN A 29 -6.89 -17.18 -5.80
C ASN A 29 -7.17 -15.75 -5.29
N VAL A 30 -7.53 -15.60 -4.02
CA VAL A 30 -7.90 -14.31 -3.42
C VAL A 30 -6.71 -13.60 -2.79
N SER A 31 -5.75 -14.33 -2.20
CA SER A 31 -4.56 -13.73 -1.59
C SER A 31 -3.82 -12.75 -2.52
N PRO A 32 -3.57 -13.05 -3.81
CA PRO A 32 -2.92 -12.11 -4.73
C PRO A 32 -3.71 -10.81 -4.97
N LEU A 33 -5.03 -10.85 -4.80
CA LEU A 33 -5.90 -9.67 -4.92
C LEU A 33 -5.88 -8.81 -3.66
N LEU A 34 -5.55 -9.41 -2.51
CA LEU A 34 -5.40 -8.72 -1.22
C LEU A 34 -3.96 -8.23 -1.00
N GLU A 35 -2.99 -8.87 -1.64
CA GLU A 35 -1.58 -8.45 -1.75
C GLU A 35 -1.39 -7.26 -2.72
N GLN A 36 -2.44 -6.48 -2.99
CA GLN A 36 -2.31 -5.21 -3.70
C GLN A 36 -1.24 -4.36 -2.98
N PRO A 37 -0.20 -3.88 -3.69
CA PRO A 37 0.98 -3.40 -3.01
C PRO A 37 0.68 -2.08 -2.31
N ILE A 38 0.79 -2.08 -0.99
CA ILE A 38 1.13 -0.86 -0.23
C ILE A 38 2.42 -0.22 -0.82
N ASP A 39 3.22 -0.99 -1.56
CA ASP A 39 4.39 -0.52 -2.30
C ASP A 39 4.11 0.50 -3.39
N LYS A 40 2.89 0.59 -3.96
CA LYS A 40 2.63 1.57 -5.03
C LYS A 40 2.76 3.01 -4.52
N ASP A 41 2.25 3.27 -3.33
CA ASP A 41 2.30 4.59 -2.71
C ASP A 41 3.69 4.89 -2.13
N VAL A 42 4.36 3.89 -1.56
CA VAL A 42 5.72 4.04 -1.03
C VAL A 42 6.74 4.29 -2.15
N ASN A 43 6.63 3.57 -3.27
CA ASN A 43 7.48 3.80 -4.44
C ASN A 43 7.18 5.15 -5.10
N SER A 44 5.90 5.55 -5.18
CA SER A 44 5.51 6.87 -5.70
C SER A 44 6.06 8.01 -4.85
N LEU A 45 6.00 7.88 -3.52
CA LEU A 45 6.54 8.86 -2.59
C LEU A 45 8.07 8.94 -2.70
N ARG A 46 8.76 7.79 -2.75
CA ARG A 46 10.21 7.72 -2.94
C ARG A 46 10.65 8.40 -4.23
N GLU A 47 10.01 8.09 -5.35
CA GLU A 47 10.31 8.74 -6.64
C GLU A 47 10.09 10.26 -6.61
N LEU A 48 9.04 10.74 -5.93
CA LEU A 48 8.78 12.17 -5.79
C LEU A 48 9.85 12.86 -4.93
N MET A 49 10.28 12.22 -3.85
CA MET A 49 11.35 12.71 -2.98
C MET A 49 12.70 12.74 -3.69
N ASP A 50 13.02 11.73 -4.49
CA ASP A 50 14.25 11.66 -5.28
C ASP A 50 14.28 12.81 -6.31
N LYS A 51 13.21 12.95 -7.11
CA LYS A 51 13.07 14.05 -8.09
C LYS A 51 13.14 15.44 -7.43
N THR A 52 12.64 15.57 -6.21
CA THR A 52 12.67 16.85 -5.50
C THR A 52 14.07 17.13 -4.95
N SER A 53 14.77 16.11 -4.47
CA SER A 53 16.16 16.19 -4.04
C SER A 53 17.09 16.56 -5.19
N ASP A 54 16.91 15.97 -6.36
CA ASP A 54 17.71 16.27 -7.55
C ASP A 54 17.51 17.72 -8.02
N ARG A 55 16.26 18.19 -8.11
CA ARG A 55 15.95 19.59 -8.43
C ARG A 55 16.52 20.57 -7.41
N ALA A 56 16.56 20.19 -6.13
CA ALA A 56 17.13 21.02 -5.09
C ALA A 56 18.65 21.14 -5.25
N LYS A 57 19.35 20.02 -5.51
CA LYS A 57 20.78 20.01 -5.82
C LYS A 57 21.12 20.83 -7.06
N GLU A 58 20.35 20.72 -8.14
CA GLU A 58 20.51 21.53 -9.36
C GLU A 58 20.39 23.03 -9.08
N ARG A 59 19.60 23.41 -8.07
CA ARG A 59 19.43 24.79 -7.62
C ARG A 59 20.46 25.22 -6.57
N GLY A 60 21.47 24.40 -6.32
CA GLY A 60 22.54 24.69 -5.37
C GLY A 60 22.21 24.35 -3.92
N LEU A 61 21.08 23.69 -3.62
CA LEU A 61 20.81 23.13 -2.28
C LEU A 61 21.54 21.80 -2.16
N THR A 62 22.82 21.85 -1.80
CA THR A 62 23.61 20.65 -1.48
C THR A 62 23.25 20.14 -0.07
N PRO A 63 23.55 18.86 0.25
CA PRO A 63 23.32 18.32 1.59
C PRO A 63 23.94 19.17 2.71
N GLU A 64 25.12 19.72 2.47
CA GLU A 64 25.85 20.56 3.42
C GLU A 64 25.16 21.92 3.63
N ILE A 65 24.58 22.50 2.57
CA ILE A 65 23.80 23.74 2.66
C ILE A 65 22.47 23.50 3.36
N LEU A 66 21.81 22.38 3.06
CA LEU A 66 20.58 21.98 3.77
C LEU A 66 20.87 21.77 5.27
N GLU A 67 21.98 21.12 5.61
CA GLU A 67 22.41 20.91 6.99
C GLU A 67 22.71 22.25 7.68
N SER A 68 23.35 23.21 7.01
CA SER A 68 23.55 24.57 7.53
C SER A 68 22.21 25.24 7.85
N ILE A 69 21.25 25.23 6.93
CA ILE A 69 19.93 25.85 7.11
C ILE A 69 19.14 25.20 8.25
N LEU A 70 19.20 23.87 8.38
CA LEU A 70 18.48 23.13 9.43
C LEU A 70 19.09 23.34 10.82
N ASN A 71 20.39 23.64 10.89
CA ASN A 71 21.13 23.88 12.13
C ASN A 71 21.29 25.38 12.45
N GLU A 72 20.83 26.27 11.57
CA GLU A 72 20.69 27.70 11.84
C GLU A 72 19.50 27.92 12.78
N HIS A 73 19.80 28.11 14.06
CA HIS A 73 18.88 28.58 15.09
C HIS A 73 19.02 30.09 15.31
#